data_AF-A0A3M2A136-F1
#
_entry.id   AF-A0A3M2A136-F1
#
_cell.length_a   1.000
_cell.length_b   1.000
_cell.length_c   1.000
_cell.angle_alpha   90.00
_cell.angle_beta   90.00
_cell.angle_gamma   90.00
#
_symmetry.space_group_name_H-M   'P 1'
#
loop_
_entity.id
_entity.type
_entity.pdbx_description
1 polymer ?
#
loop_
_entity_poly.entity_id
_entity_poly.type
_entity_poly.pdbx_seq_one_letter_code
_entity_poly.pdbx_strand_id
1 'polypeptide(L)'
;MARLLAAALAAALVAAGPAAACFGPRLKVAVGGPAPLAAYVFGYYVEDRAGTGVEFVEAPDPGAAVADGRADVALVPEGTGTPEGLVVRPAGVVPGVGPASFWLRPEVLDDLRFTLVERALGRMPALFGSEAYRAAAGSADTPRAAARKVVLDAP
;
A
#
# COMPACT_ATOMS: atom_id res chain seq x y z
N MET A 1 -7.32 -54.58 -18.86
CA MET A 1 -8.02 -53.49 -18.13
C MET A 1 -7.13 -52.70 -17.17
N ALA A 2 -6.22 -53.33 -16.41
CA ALA A 2 -5.39 -52.62 -15.40
C ALA A 2 -4.47 -51.51 -15.94
N ARG A 3 -3.99 -51.59 -17.18
CA ARG A 3 -3.09 -50.59 -17.78
C ARG A 3 -3.78 -49.28 -18.19
N LEU A 4 -5.10 -49.31 -18.41
CA LEU A 4 -5.88 -48.11 -18.76
C LEU A 4 -6.19 -47.25 -17.53
N LEU A 5 -6.35 -47.86 -16.36
CA LEU A 5 -6.54 -47.14 -15.09
C LEU A 5 -5.28 -46.40 -14.63
N ALA A 6 -4.09 -46.97 -14.87
CA ALA A 6 -2.82 -46.33 -14.49
C ALA A 6 -2.53 -45.06 -15.30
N ALA A 7 -2.86 -45.04 -16.59
CA ALA A 7 -2.69 -43.87 -17.45
C ALA A 7 -3.66 -42.73 -17.08
N ALA A 8 -4.89 -43.06 -16.70
CA ALA A 8 -5.89 -42.08 -16.26
C ALA A 8 -5.51 -41.41 -14.92
N LEU A 9 -4.91 -42.18 -13.99
CA LEU A 9 -4.48 -41.66 -12.69
C LEU A 9 -3.26 -40.72 -12.82
N ALA A 10 -2.32 -41.04 -13.72
CA ALA A 10 -1.17 -40.19 -14.00
C ALA A 10 -1.55 -38.86 -14.67
N ALA A 11 -2.58 -38.84 -15.53
CA ALA A 11 -3.09 -37.61 -16.14
C ALA A 11 -3.82 -36.70 -15.12
N ALA A 12 -4.48 -37.27 -14.12
CA ALA A 12 -5.15 -36.51 -13.05
C ALA A 12 -4.16 -35.85 -12.07
N LEU A 13 -2.98 -36.44 -11.86
CA LEU A 13 -1.97 -35.92 -10.93
C LEU A 13 -1.16 -34.73 -11.49
N VAL A 14 -1.15 -34.53 -12.82
CA VAL A 14 -0.45 -33.40 -13.47
C VAL A 14 -1.35 -32.15 -13.59
N ALA A 15 -2.65 -32.28 -13.31
CA ALA A 15 -3.62 -31.17 -13.36
C ALA A 15 -3.71 -30.37 -12.04
N ALA A 16 -3.05 -30.81 -10.96
CA ALA A 16 -2.89 -30.03 -9.73
C ALA A 16 -1.80 -28.97 -9.92
N GLY A 17 -2.18 -27.91 -10.63
CA GLY A 17 -1.28 -26.91 -11.20
C GLY A 17 -0.46 -26.09 -10.19
N PRO A 18 0.51 -25.31 -10.70
CA PRO A 18 1.27 -24.35 -9.91
C PRO A 18 0.39 -23.12 -9.64
N ALA A 19 -0.68 -23.27 -8.88
CA ALA A 19 -1.52 -22.16 -8.42
C ALA A 19 -1.00 -21.53 -7.11
N ALA A 20 0.12 -22.03 -6.57
CA ALA A 20 0.63 -21.63 -5.25
C ALA A 20 1.69 -20.51 -5.27
N ALA A 21 2.01 -19.91 -6.42
CA ALA A 21 3.15 -18.98 -6.54
C ALA A 21 2.82 -17.58 -7.10
N CYS A 22 1.54 -17.18 -7.14
CA CYS A 22 1.15 -15.83 -7.61
C CYS A 22 1.06 -14.79 -6.48
N PHE A 23 1.49 -15.09 -5.26
CA PHE A 23 1.59 -14.08 -4.19
C PHE A 23 2.96 -13.43 -4.27
N GLY A 24 3.09 -12.44 -5.17
CA GLY A 24 4.22 -11.51 -5.13
C GLY A 24 4.33 -10.81 -3.77
N PRO A 25 5.46 -10.15 -3.48
CA PRO A 25 5.60 -9.37 -2.25
C PRO A 25 4.47 -8.35 -2.14
N ARG A 26 4.01 -8.13 -0.91
CA ARG A 26 3.03 -7.08 -0.63
C ARG A 26 3.75 -5.89 -0.03
N LEU A 27 3.40 -4.69 -0.48
CA LEU A 27 3.83 -3.46 0.15
C LEU A 27 3.06 -3.28 1.47
N LYS A 28 3.77 -3.27 2.59
CA LYS A 28 3.18 -3.06 3.91
C LYS A 28 3.05 -1.57 4.21
N VAL A 29 1.84 -1.06 4.23
CA VAL A 29 1.55 0.34 4.52
C VAL A 29 1.10 0.46 5.98
N ALA A 30 1.86 1.19 6.78
CA ALA A 30 1.48 1.49 8.15
C ALA A 30 0.31 2.49 8.18
N VAL A 31 -0.72 2.17 8.95
CA VAL A 31 -1.92 2.99 9.08
C VAL A 31 -2.18 3.31 10.55
N GLY A 32 -2.43 4.58 10.84
CA GLY A 32 -2.73 5.07 12.18
C GLY A 32 -2.28 6.51 12.37
N GLY A 33 -2.09 6.92 13.62
CA GLY A 33 -1.74 8.30 13.96
C GLY A 33 -2.77 9.32 13.43
N PRO A 34 -2.32 10.52 13.01
CA PRO A 34 -3.22 11.60 12.61
C PRO A 34 -3.76 11.48 11.18
N ALA A 35 -3.23 10.56 10.35
CA ALA A 35 -3.48 10.52 8.91
C ALA A 35 -4.00 9.17 8.37
N PRO A 36 -4.90 8.43 9.04
CA PRO A 36 -5.27 7.07 8.63
C PRO A 36 -5.94 7.04 7.24
N LEU A 37 -6.77 8.02 6.91
CA LEU A 37 -7.41 8.14 5.60
C LEU A 37 -6.36 8.23 4.47
N ALA A 38 -5.37 9.12 4.61
CA ALA A 38 -4.34 9.32 3.60
C ALA A 38 -3.45 8.09 3.41
N ALA A 39 -3.12 7.37 4.50
CA ALA A 39 -2.38 6.11 4.41
C ALA A 39 -3.16 5.03 3.65
N TYR A 40 -4.46 4.87 3.92
CA TYR A 40 -5.30 3.96 3.14
C TYR A 40 -5.44 4.39 1.68
N VAL A 41 -5.60 5.69 1.41
CA VAL A 41 -5.69 6.22 0.04
C VAL A 41 -4.43 5.87 -0.74
N PHE A 42 -3.24 6.10 -0.15
CA PHE A 42 -1.98 5.72 -0.77
C PHE A 42 -1.92 4.21 -1.06
N GLY A 43 -2.21 3.36 -0.07
CA GLY A 43 -2.16 1.92 -0.26
C GLY A 43 -3.13 1.43 -1.33
N TYR A 44 -4.37 1.91 -1.33
CA TYR A 44 -5.32 1.55 -2.38
C TYR A 44 -4.94 2.10 -3.75
N TYR A 45 -4.35 3.29 -3.83
CA TYR A 45 -3.86 3.82 -5.09
C TYR A 45 -2.71 2.99 -5.66
N VAL A 46 -1.78 2.54 -4.81
CA VAL A 46 -0.71 1.62 -5.21
C VAL A 46 -1.30 0.29 -5.68
N GLU A 47 -2.26 -0.28 -4.95
CA GLU A 47 -2.92 -1.52 -5.34
C GLU A 47 -3.60 -1.40 -6.72
N ASP A 48 -4.36 -0.32 -6.93
CA ASP A 48 -5.16 -0.11 -8.15
C ASP A 48 -4.32 0.33 -9.36
N ARG A 49 -3.38 1.26 -9.17
CA ARG A 49 -2.65 1.91 -10.27
C ARG A 49 -1.26 1.33 -10.53
N ALA A 50 -0.63 0.73 -9.52
CA ALA A 50 0.65 0.06 -9.68
C ALA A 50 0.51 -1.47 -9.79
N GLY A 51 -0.66 -2.04 -9.49
CA GLY A 51 -0.87 -3.49 -9.50
C GLY A 51 -0.05 -4.24 -8.45
N THR A 52 0.48 -3.52 -7.45
CA THR A 52 1.27 -4.07 -6.35
C THR A 52 0.33 -4.45 -5.22
N GLY A 53 0.36 -5.71 -4.77
CA GLY A 53 -0.43 -6.12 -3.61
C GLY A 53 -0.08 -5.28 -2.38
N VAL A 54 -1.08 -4.81 -1.64
CA VAL A 54 -0.87 -3.99 -0.44
C VAL A 54 -1.37 -4.71 0.80
N GLU A 55 -0.61 -4.65 1.88
CA GLU A 55 -1.01 -5.09 3.21
C GLU A 55 -1.06 -3.88 4.14
N PHE A 56 -2.17 -3.68 4.85
CA PHE A 56 -2.31 -2.58 5.79
C PHE A 56 -1.91 -3.05 7.19
N VAL A 57 -0.93 -2.37 7.78
CA VAL A 57 -0.43 -2.64 9.13
C VAL A 57 -0.96 -1.55 10.05
N GLU A 58 -2.03 -1.86 10.79
CA GLU A 58 -2.61 -0.94 11.77
C GLU A 58 -1.64 -0.77 12.95
N ALA A 59 -1.20 0.46 13.21
CA ALA A 59 -0.27 0.79 14.27
C ALA A 59 -0.59 2.18 14.85
N PRO A 60 -0.66 2.35 16.18
CA PRO A 60 -0.87 3.67 16.80
C PRO A 60 0.19 4.69 16.37
N ASP A 61 1.43 4.23 16.22
CA ASP A 61 2.56 4.98 15.67
C ASP A 61 3.02 4.32 14.35
N PRO A 62 2.60 4.89 13.20
CA PRO A 62 3.02 4.39 11.90
C PRO A 62 4.53 4.53 11.64
N GLY A 63 5.17 5.57 12.17
CA GLY A 63 6.60 5.81 12.00
C GLY A 63 7.43 4.73 12.69
N ALA A 64 7.07 4.37 13.92
CA ALA A 64 7.69 3.26 14.64
C ALA A 64 7.50 1.92 13.92
N ALA A 65 6.32 1.68 13.31
CA ALA A 65 6.08 0.45 12.56
C ALA A 65 7.04 0.28 11.37
N VAL A 66 7.43 1.37 10.70
CA VAL A 66 8.44 1.34 9.63
C VAL A 66 9.85 1.19 10.20
N ALA A 67 10.17 1.94 11.26
CA ALA A 67 11.49 1.87 11.91
C ALA A 67 11.82 0.45 12.42
N ASP A 68 10.82 -0.25 12.98
CA ASP A 68 10.95 -1.62 13.48
C ASP A 68 10.87 -2.68 12.36
N GLY A 69 10.70 -2.27 11.10
CA GLY A 69 10.59 -3.16 9.95
C GLY A 69 9.27 -3.96 9.86
N ARG A 70 8.25 -3.59 10.64
CA ARG A 70 6.91 -4.19 10.58
C ARG A 70 6.11 -3.70 9.37
N ALA A 71 6.40 -2.51 8.89
CA ALA A 71 5.86 -1.90 7.69
C ALA A 71 6.98 -1.39 6.77
N ASP A 72 6.63 -1.18 5.50
CA ASP A 72 7.55 -0.73 4.46
C ASP A 72 7.42 0.78 4.22
N VAL A 73 6.20 1.33 4.39
CA VAL A 73 5.90 2.74 4.18
C VAL A 73 4.99 3.27 5.28
N ALA A 74 5.24 4.49 5.73
CA ALA A 74 4.37 5.27 6.61
C ALA A 74 4.21 6.68 6.09
N LEU A 75 3.05 7.27 6.35
CA LEU A 75 2.82 8.70 6.17
C LEU A 75 2.86 9.38 7.54
N VAL A 76 3.75 10.35 7.70
CA VAL A 76 3.93 11.06 8.97
C VAL A 76 3.89 12.58 8.75
N PRO A 77 3.51 13.37 9.77
CA PRO A 77 3.64 14.82 9.71
C PRO A 77 5.08 15.26 9.45
N GLU A 78 5.27 16.34 8.69
CA GLU A 78 6.59 16.91 8.45
C GLU A 78 7.17 17.47 9.76
N GLY A 79 8.50 17.43 9.91
CA GLY A 79 9.20 17.80 11.15
C GLY A 79 9.24 16.69 12.21
N THR A 80 8.55 15.56 11.99
CA THR A 80 8.81 14.34 12.76
C THR A 80 10.26 13.91 12.50
N GLY A 81 11.05 13.73 13.57
CA GLY A 81 12.44 13.30 13.46
C GLY A 81 12.52 11.96 12.74
N THR A 82 13.20 11.93 11.59
CA THR A 82 13.28 10.71 10.77
C THR A 82 14.32 9.74 11.35
N PRO A 83 13.97 8.48 11.62
CA PRO A 83 14.92 7.44 11.98
C PRO A 83 16.04 7.27 10.96
N GLU A 84 17.23 6.91 11.43
CA GLU A 84 18.37 6.62 10.57
C GLU A 84 18.06 5.46 9.61
N GLY A 85 18.51 5.58 8.36
CA GLY A 85 18.35 4.54 7.35
C GLY A 85 17.00 4.52 6.62
N LEU A 86 16.04 5.39 6.98
CA LEU A 86 14.80 5.55 6.21
C LEU A 86 14.96 6.58 5.09
N VAL A 87 14.27 6.33 3.98
CA VAL A 87 14.16 7.26 2.86
C VAL A 87 12.93 8.14 3.06
N VAL A 88 13.10 9.45 2.88
CA VAL A 88 12.01 10.42 2.97
C VAL A 88 11.59 10.89 1.59
N ARG A 89 10.28 10.95 1.34
CA ARG A 89 9.69 11.58 0.16
C ARG A 89 8.56 12.53 0.59
N PRO A 90 8.42 13.70 -0.05
CA PRO A 90 7.36 14.62 0.28
C PRO A 90 5.99 14.02 -0.10
N ALA A 91 5.03 14.10 0.81
CA ALA A 91 3.64 13.71 0.55
C ALA A 91 2.76 14.91 0.17
N GLY A 92 3.27 16.14 0.34
CA GLY A 92 2.51 17.37 0.17
C GLY A 92 1.67 17.70 1.40
N VAL A 93 0.61 18.49 1.19
CA VAL A 93 -0.30 18.89 2.27
C VAL A 93 -1.46 17.91 2.36
N VAL A 94 -1.61 17.29 3.53
CA VAL A 94 -2.70 16.35 3.82
C VAL A 94 -3.77 17.10 4.65
N PRO A 95 -5.02 17.20 4.16
CA PRO A 95 -6.09 17.83 4.91
C PRO A 95 -6.28 17.21 6.31
N GLY A 96 -6.37 18.07 7.33
CA GLY A 96 -6.48 17.68 8.73
C GLY A 96 -5.14 17.39 9.44
N VAL A 97 -4.03 17.32 8.70
CA VAL A 97 -2.69 17.03 9.24
C VAL A 97 -1.71 18.17 8.96
N GLY A 98 -1.77 18.75 7.77
CA GLY A 98 -0.79 19.73 7.28
C GLY A 98 0.27 19.10 6.38
N PRO A 99 1.46 19.72 6.25
CA PRO A 99 2.57 19.14 5.49
C PRO A 99 2.97 17.77 6.05
N ALA A 100 3.17 16.81 5.16
CA ALA A 100 3.48 15.42 5.52
C ALA A 100 4.56 14.83 4.60
N SER A 101 5.18 13.75 5.07
CA SER A 101 6.19 13.00 4.35
C SER A 101 5.89 11.51 4.40
N PHE A 102 6.24 10.82 3.32
CA PHE A 102 6.37 9.38 3.30
C PHE A 102 7.74 9.00 3.86
N TRP A 103 7.74 8.13 4.85
CA TRP A 103 8.92 7.38 5.27
C TRP A 103 8.85 6.02 4.62
N LEU A 104 9.94 5.64 3.96
CA LEU A 104 10.06 4.37 3.25
C LEU A 104 11.29 3.65 3.74
N ARG A 105 11.20 2.34 3.84
CA ARG A 105 12.39 1.52 3.88
C ARG A 105 13.13 1.59 2.54
N PRO A 106 14.48 1.63 2.50
CA PRO A 106 15.24 1.73 1.26
C PRO A 106 14.88 0.65 0.23
N GLU A 107 14.60 -0.56 0.71
CA GLU A 107 14.31 -1.71 -0.15
C GLU A 107 13.03 -1.51 -0.98
N VAL A 108 12.12 -0.61 -0.58
CA VAL A 108 10.91 -0.27 -1.35
C VAL A 108 11.25 0.39 -2.68
N LEU A 109 12.33 1.16 -2.74
CA LEU A 109 12.73 1.87 -3.95
C LEU A 109 13.70 1.05 -4.81
N ASP A 110 14.49 0.19 -4.17
CA ASP A 110 15.50 -0.63 -4.85
C ASP A 110 14.90 -1.91 -5.48
N ASP A 111 13.74 -2.34 -5.01
CA ASP A 111 13.10 -3.56 -5.48
C ASP A 111 12.30 -3.34 -6.78
N LEU A 112 12.65 -4.11 -7.81
CA LEU A 112 11.98 -4.10 -9.12
C LEU A 112 10.45 -4.30 -9.01
N ARG A 113 9.99 -5.00 -7.98
CA ARG A 113 8.58 -5.31 -7.69
C ARG A 113 7.79 -4.07 -7.26
N PHE A 114 8.48 -3.00 -6.87
CA PHE A 114 7.91 -1.74 -6.37
C PHE A 114 8.27 -0.52 -7.23
N THR A 115 8.80 -0.72 -8.43
CA THR A 115 9.21 0.35 -9.37
C THR A 115 8.12 1.39 -9.67
N LEU A 116 6.84 1.01 -9.56
CA LEU A 116 5.70 1.92 -9.77
C LEU A 116 5.27 2.68 -8.50
N VAL A 117 5.79 2.31 -7.33
CA VAL A 117 5.52 3.00 -6.06
C VAL A 117 6.06 4.43 -6.10
N GLU A 118 7.24 4.65 -6.68
CA GLU A 118 7.81 6.00 -6.81
C GLU A 118 6.90 6.93 -7.64
N ARG A 119 6.32 6.40 -8.72
CA ARG A 119 5.31 7.14 -9.49
C ARG A 119 4.06 7.43 -8.66
N ALA A 120 3.60 6.48 -7.85
CA ALA A 120 2.45 6.69 -6.97
C ALA A 120 2.72 7.79 -5.94
N LEU A 121 3.89 7.79 -5.28
CA LEU A 121 4.30 8.84 -4.34
C LEU A 121 4.22 10.24 -4.99
N GLY A 122 4.71 10.38 -6.22
CA GLY A 122 4.65 11.64 -6.96
C GLY A 122 3.24 12.13 -7.31
N ARG A 123 2.22 11.24 -7.30
CA ARG A 123 0.81 11.60 -7.57
C ARG A 123 0.03 11.95 -6.31
N MET A 124 0.50 11.52 -5.13
CA MET A 124 -0.22 11.71 -3.87
C MET A 124 -0.51 13.16 -3.52
N PRO A 125 0.39 14.15 -3.73
CA PRO A 125 0.06 15.56 -3.45
C PRO A 125 -1.17 16.06 -4.20
N ALA A 126 -1.30 15.67 -5.48
CA ALA A 126 -2.46 16.04 -6.29
C ALA A 126 -3.74 15.31 -5.82
N LEU A 127 -3.61 14.03 -5.46
CA LEU A 127 -4.74 13.23 -4.98
C LEU A 127 -5.26 13.73 -3.62
N PHE A 128 -4.38 14.06 -2.67
CA PHE A 128 -4.77 14.62 -1.37
C PHE A 128 -5.43 16.00 -1.50
N GLY A 129 -5.07 16.77 -2.53
CA GLY A 129 -5.72 18.04 -2.86
C GLY A 129 -7.05 17.90 -3.63
N SER A 130 -7.42 16.69 -4.07
CA SER A 130 -8.59 16.47 -4.92
C SER A 130 -9.92 16.72 -4.18
N GLU A 131 -10.99 16.94 -4.95
CA GLU A 131 -12.34 17.01 -4.41
C GLU A 131 -12.78 15.67 -3.80
N ALA A 132 -12.45 14.55 -4.44
CA ALA A 132 -12.75 13.21 -3.94
C ALA A 132 -12.16 12.99 -2.54
N TYR A 133 -10.90 13.38 -2.33
CA TYR A 133 -10.27 13.29 -1.01
C TYR A 133 -10.96 14.17 0.02
N ARG A 134 -11.27 15.44 -0.32
CA ARG A 134 -11.96 16.36 0.59
C ARG A 134 -13.35 15.87 0.98
N ALA A 135 -14.10 15.31 0.04
CA ALA A 135 -15.41 14.72 0.30
C ALA A 135 -15.30 13.51 1.24
N ALA A 136 -14.30 12.64 1.02
CA ALA A 136 -14.04 11.49 1.88
C ALA A 136 -13.62 11.90 3.30
N ALA A 137 -12.78 12.93 3.45
CA ALA A 137 -12.35 13.45 4.74
C ALA A 137 -13.51 14.01 5.59
N GLY A 138 -14.58 14.49 4.95
CA GLY A 138 -15.81 14.95 5.61
C GLY A 138 -16.91 13.89 5.73
N SER A 139 -16.67 12.65 5.29
CA SER A 139 -17.68 11.59 5.31
C SER A 139 -17.82 10.94 6.69
N ALA A 140 -18.99 10.33 6.95
CA ALA A 140 -19.24 9.54 8.16
C ALA A 140 -18.70 8.09 8.05
N ASP A 141 -18.13 7.71 6.92
CA ASP A 141 -17.60 6.38 6.68
C ASP A 141 -16.31 6.13 7.49
N THR A 142 -15.96 4.86 7.68
CA THR A 142 -14.64 4.52 8.22
C THR A 142 -13.54 5.03 7.27
N PRO A 143 -12.36 5.43 7.78
CA PRO A 143 -11.26 5.92 6.93
C PRO A 143 -10.90 4.95 5.80
N ARG A 144 -10.95 3.65 6.07
CA ARG A 144 -10.66 2.61 5.08
C ARG A 144 -11.68 2.56 3.95
N ALA A 145 -12.98 2.60 4.28
CA ALA A 145 -14.05 2.58 3.29
C ALA A 145 -14.05 3.87 2.45
N ALA A 146 -13.87 5.02 3.11
CA ALA A 146 -13.77 6.32 2.46
C ALA A 146 -12.58 6.38 1.50
N ALA A 147 -11.41 5.87 1.91
CA ALA A 147 -10.22 5.81 1.06
C ALA A 147 -10.44 5.02 -0.24
N ARG A 148 -11.16 3.89 -0.17
CA ARG A 148 -11.44 3.10 -1.36
C ARG A 148 -12.26 3.88 -2.39
N LYS A 149 -13.23 4.68 -1.94
CA LYS A 149 -14.02 5.56 -2.82
C LYS A 149 -13.15 6.61 -3.50
N VAL A 150 -12.26 7.27 -2.74
CA VAL A 150 -11.34 8.28 -3.29
C VAL A 150 -10.55 7.75 -4.48
N VAL A 151 -10.02 6.53 -4.37
CA VAL A 151 -9.18 5.94 -5.44
C VAL A 151 -10.01 5.53 -6.66
N LEU A 152 -11.24 5.07 -6.46
CA LEU A 152 -12.15 4.75 -7.56
C LEU A 152 -12.62 6.00 -8.32
N ASP A 153 -12.79 7.11 -7.62
CA ASP A 153 -13.21 8.40 -8.19
C ASP A 153 -12.02 9.24 -8.69
N ALA A 154 -10.80 8.80 -8.43
CA ALA A 154 -9.59 9.48 -8.89
C ALA A 154 -9.41 9.26 -10.41
N PRO A 155 -9.09 10.31 -11.20
CA PRO A 155 -8.76 10.16 -12.61
C PRO A 155 -7.50 9.29 -12.81
#